data_AF-A0A930ZGB6-F1
#
_entry.id   AF-A0A930ZGB6-F1
#
_cell.length_a   1.000
_cell.length_b   1.000
_cell.length_c   1.000
_cell.angle_alpha   90.00
_cell.angle_beta   90.00
_cell.angle_gamma   90.00
#
_symmetry.space_group_name_H-M   'P 1'
#
loop_
_entity.id
_entity.type
_entity.pdbx_description
1 polymer ?
#
loop_
_entity_poly.entity_id
_entity_poly.type
_entity_poly.pdbx_seq_one_letter_code
_entity_poly.pdbx_strand_id
1 'polypeptide(L)'
;ARPLADFLSQLNVKRQRVEEEMLSRIWPTLDPSPAALVIHDPEGHPGVMGIVASRVLERFYKPVFIIAQGKGSVRSTPGISAVGGLRLAAEHLKRFGGHAAAAGFAIKDEEIPAFTQIIQRYAEQYPVPVPEILLDGWLEGQDLMELYQALKLLEPFGEGNPEPLFHLRGRPEAVRLMGEGKHLSFRINGLRAVKWKDNGQHLPDGPIDLAAGLVLNDWNGEQNIELRAAVYGPAPSDSGDSWLRPGPFRETLREAVANQARVYVASDGAEWFMNQGVQVVRPEEAEYWFSLPSSPVQRQGVKVALSEKALAGLESHPDPLKAALGRTIARAYRSGNAAWLSENLERYWQALTEAVGI
;
A
#
# COMPACT_ATOMS: atom_id res chain seq x y z
N ALA A 1 -1.84 43.82 2.95
CA ALA A 1 -1.89 42.35 3.13
C ALA A 1 -3.33 41.85 3.31
N ARG A 2 -4.08 42.26 4.34
CA ARG A 2 -5.43 41.74 4.63
C ARG A 2 -6.44 41.83 3.45
N PRO A 3 -6.59 42.97 2.73
CA PRO A 3 -7.52 43.04 1.59
C PRO A 3 -7.15 42.10 0.43
N LEU A 4 -5.86 41.85 0.21
CA LEU A 4 -5.39 40.92 -0.81
C LEU A 4 -5.65 39.46 -0.41
N ALA A 5 -5.49 39.13 0.87
CA ALA A 5 -5.81 37.80 1.39
C ALA A 5 -7.31 37.50 1.24
N ASP A 6 -8.17 38.46 1.57
CA ASP A 6 -9.63 38.31 1.41
C ASP A 6 -10.01 38.16 -0.07
N PHE A 7 -9.38 38.92 -0.96
CA PHE A 7 -9.59 38.80 -2.40
C PHE A 7 -9.16 37.42 -2.94
N LEU A 8 -7.98 36.92 -2.54
CA LEU A 8 -7.53 35.58 -2.91
C LEU A 8 -8.44 34.48 -2.36
N SER A 9 -8.97 34.66 -1.15
CA SER A 9 -9.95 33.74 -0.55
C SER A 9 -11.23 33.67 -1.39
N GLN A 10 -11.77 34.82 -1.81
CA GLN A 10 -12.93 34.88 -2.71
C GLN A 10 -12.66 34.22 -4.07
N LEU A 11 -11.47 34.43 -4.65
CA LEU A 11 -11.08 33.77 -5.89
C LEU A 11 -10.97 32.25 -5.73
N ASN A 12 -10.46 31.76 -4.59
CA ASN A 12 -10.39 30.33 -4.31
C ASN A 12 -11.79 29.71 -4.18
N VAL A 13 -12.73 30.36 -3.48
CA VAL A 13 -14.14 29.92 -3.40
C VAL A 13 -14.76 29.87 -4.80
N LYS A 14 -14.54 30.89 -5.63
CA LYS A 14 -15.01 30.90 -7.01
C LYS A 14 -14.41 29.75 -7.82
N ARG A 15 -13.10 29.50 -7.70
CA ARG A 15 -12.42 28.38 -8.36
C ARG A 15 -13.03 27.04 -7.96
N GLN A 16 -13.21 26.79 -6.66
CA GLN A 16 -13.81 25.56 -6.13
C GLN A 16 -15.23 25.34 -6.66
N ARG A 17 -16.04 26.41 -6.75
CA ARG A 17 -17.38 26.34 -7.32
C ARG A 17 -17.35 25.94 -8.80
N VAL A 18 -16.51 26.58 -9.61
CA VAL A 18 -16.38 26.26 -11.05
C VAL A 18 -15.83 24.85 -11.27
N GLU A 19 -14.89 24.42 -10.43
CA GLU A 19 -14.38 23.04 -10.40
C GLU A 19 -15.50 22.02 -10.14
N GLU A 20 -16.36 22.28 -9.15
CA GLU A 20 -17.49 21.39 -8.81
C GLU A 20 -18.59 21.39 -9.90
N GLU A 21 -18.90 22.55 -10.48
CA GLU A 21 -19.82 22.66 -11.61
C GLU A 21 -19.32 21.89 -12.85
N MET A 22 -18.01 21.86 -13.07
CA MET A 22 -17.41 21.09 -14.16
C MET A 22 -17.48 19.59 -13.89
N LEU A 23 -17.15 19.16 -12.66
CA LEU A 23 -17.25 17.76 -12.25
C LEU A 23 -18.68 17.23 -12.33
N SER A 24 -19.68 18.02 -11.93
CA SER A 24 -21.08 17.59 -11.97
C SER A 24 -21.62 17.36 -13.39
N ARG A 25 -21.05 18.04 -14.40
CA ARG A 25 -21.32 17.75 -15.82
C ARG A 25 -20.59 16.51 -16.33
N ILE A 26 -19.35 16.31 -15.88
CA ILE A 26 -18.48 15.22 -16.35
C ILE A 26 -18.91 13.88 -15.76
N TRP A 27 -19.16 13.79 -14.45
CA TRP A 27 -19.39 12.50 -13.78
C TRP A 27 -20.51 11.63 -14.38
N PRO A 28 -21.69 12.18 -14.74
CA PRO A 28 -22.77 11.35 -15.28
C PRO A 28 -22.50 10.83 -16.70
N THR A 29 -21.59 11.46 -17.44
CA THR A 29 -21.32 11.16 -18.85
C THR A 29 -20.03 10.38 -19.08
N LEU A 30 -19.23 10.21 -18.02
CA LEU A 30 -17.91 9.62 -18.11
C LEU A 30 -17.98 8.09 -18.19
N ASP A 31 -17.49 7.55 -19.30
CA ASP A 31 -17.24 6.11 -19.46
C ASP A 31 -15.79 5.78 -19.07
N PRO A 32 -15.57 4.99 -18.00
CA PRO A 32 -14.24 4.60 -17.60
C PRO A 32 -13.69 3.38 -18.35
N SER A 33 -14.37 2.84 -19.36
CA SER A 33 -13.91 1.67 -20.12
C SER A 33 -12.56 1.88 -20.84
N PRO A 34 -12.26 3.03 -21.48
CA PRO A 34 -11.04 3.18 -22.27
C PRO A 34 -9.77 3.25 -21.41
N ALA A 35 -8.60 2.96 -21.98
CA ALA A 35 -7.32 3.02 -21.29
C ALA A 35 -6.90 4.45 -20.87
N ALA A 36 -7.34 5.46 -21.63
CA ALA A 36 -7.21 6.87 -21.29
C ALA A 36 -8.53 7.60 -21.46
N LEU A 37 -8.81 8.55 -20.56
CA LEU A 37 -10.05 9.31 -20.53
C LEU A 37 -9.84 10.64 -21.26
N VAL A 38 -10.47 10.79 -22.42
CA VAL A 38 -10.48 12.05 -23.18
C VAL A 38 -11.86 12.67 -23.03
N ILE A 39 -11.93 13.83 -22.38
CA ILE A 39 -13.15 14.49 -21.95
C ILE A 39 -13.22 15.84 -22.64
N HIS A 40 -14.32 16.10 -23.35
CA HIS A 40 -14.60 17.39 -23.95
C HIS A 40 -15.77 18.06 -23.22
N ASP A 41 -15.50 19.23 -22.61
CA ASP A 41 -16.50 20.07 -21.95
C ASP A 41 -16.44 21.48 -22.57
N PRO A 42 -17.27 21.79 -23.59
CA PRO A 42 -17.28 23.09 -24.27
C PRO A 42 -17.50 24.27 -23.31
N GLU A 43 -18.32 24.06 -22.28
CA GLU A 43 -18.66 25.05 -21.24
C GLU A 43 -17.64 25.06 -20.09
N GLY A 44 -16.60 24.24 -20.18
CA GLY A 44 -15.55 24.11 -19.18
C GLY A 44 -14.69 25.37 -19.09
N HIS A 45 -14.22 25.68 -17.87
CA HIS A 45 -13.32 26.81 -17.66
C HIS A 45 -11.85 26.35 -17.72
N PRO A 46 -11.03 26.84 -18.67
CA PRO A 46 -9.66 26.36 -18.85
C PRO A 46 -8.76 26.45 -17.60
N GLY A 47 -9.02 27.44 -16.74
CA GLY A 47 -8.29 27.65 -15.48
C GLY A 47 -8.48 26.57 -14.41
N VAL A 48 -9.48 25.68 -14.52
CA VAL A 48 -9.71 24.60 -13.53
C VAL A 48 -9.54 23.19 -14.09
N MET A 49 -9.41 23.03 -15.41
CA MET A 49 -9.31 21.71 -16.07
C MET A 49 -8.21 20.83 -15.48
N GLY A 50 -7.08 21.41 -15.10
CA GLY A 50 -5.98 20.64 -14.52
C GLY A 50 -6.34 20.00 -13.17
N ILE A 51 -7.16 20.67 -12.35
CA ILE A 51 -7.61 20.14 -11.05
C ILE A 51 -8.68 19.09 -11.27
N VAL A 52 -9.62 19.36 -12.19
CA VAL A 52 -10.65 18.40 -12.60
C VAL A 52 -10.02 17.12 -13.16
N ALA A 53 -9.00 17.24 -14.01
CA ALA A 53 -8.26 16.11 -14.56
C ALA A 53 -7.56 15.29 -13.47
N SER A 54 -6.97 15.96 -12.47
CA SER A 54 -6.37 15.28 -11.31
C SER A 54 -7.43 14.50 -10.51
N ARG A 55 -8.61 15.07 -10.25
CA ARG A 55 -9.70 14.35 -9.53
C ARG A 55 -10.24 13.15 -10.32
N VAL A 56 -10.37 13.27 -11.64
CA VAL A 56 -10.76 12.16 -12.52
C VAL A 56 -9.68 11.08 -12.50
N LEU A 57 -8.40 11.46 -12.57
CA LEU A 57 -7.28 10.54 -12.46
C LEU A 57 -7.29 9.83 -11.11
N GLU A 58 -7.48 10.53 -9.99
CA GLU A 58 -7.55 9.91 -8.66
C GLU A 58 -8.69 8.89 -8.55
N ARG A 59 -9.83 9.14 -9.22
CA ARG A 59 -11.02 8.27 -9.15
C ARG A 59 -10.89 7.00 -9.98
N PHE A 60 -10.26 7.08 -11.14
CA PHE A 60 -10.20 5.98 -12.12
C PHE A 60 -8.79 5.42 -12.34
N TYR A 61 -7.78 6.11 -11.83
CA TYR A 61 -6.35 5.81 -11.96
C TYR A 61 -5.90 5.59 -13.41
N LYS A 62 -6.31 6.50 -14.30
CA LYS A 62 -6.00 6.47 -15.73
C LYS A 62 -5.48 7.83 -16.21
N PRO A 63 -4.71 7.89 -17.31
CA PRO A 63 -4.41 9.16 -17.96
C PRO A 63 -5.68 9.91 -18.34
N VAL A 64 -5.74 11.21 -18.04
CA VAL A 64 -6.91 12.07 -18.29
C VAL A 64 -6.50 13.28 -19.12
N PHE A 65 -7.24 13.50 -20.20
CA PHE A 65 -7.11 14.61 -21.12
C PHE A 65 -8.44 15.36 -21.11
N ILE A 66 -8.46 16.59 -20.58
CA ILE A 66 -9.66 17.42 -20.56
C ILE A 66 -9.48 18.56 -21.56
N ILE A 67 -10.50 18.78 -22.39
CA ILE A 67 -10.55 19.80 -23.43
C ILE A 67 -11.72 20.74 -23.13
N ALA A 68 -11.46 22.04 -23.10
CA ALA A 68 -12.47 23.09 -23.03
C ALA A 68 -12.00 24.34 -23.77
N GLN A 69 -12.88 24.98 -24.53
CA GLN A 69 -12.61 26.23 -25.24
C GLN A 69 -11.33 26.18 -26.10
N GLY A 70 -11.12 25.07 -26.84
CA GLY A 70 -9.93 24.84 -27.67
C GLY A 70 -8.60 24.71 -26.92
N LYS A 71 -8.63 24.59 -25.58
CA LYS A 71 -7.47 24.34 -24.72
C LYS A 71 -7.60 22.97 -24.07
N GLY A 72 -6.47 22.30 -23.89
CA GLY A 72 -6.39 20.99 -23.28
C GLY A 72 -5.46 20.95 -22.08
N SER A 73 -5.82 20.20 -21.05
CA SER A 73 -4.99 19.88 -19.89
C SER A 73 -4.89 18.37 -19.72
N VAL A 74 -3.69 17.88 -19.40
CA VAL A 74 -3.39 16.46 -19.22
C VAL A 74 -2.87 16.18 -17.83
N ARG A 75 -3.32 15.08 -17.24
CA ARG A 75 -2.72 14.43 -16.08
C ARG A 75 -2.51 12.96 -16.41
N SER A 76 -1.37 12.40 -16.06
CA SER A 76 -1.04 11.01 -16.37
C SER A 76 -0.47 10.28 -15.16
N THR A 77 -0.62 8.96 -15.18
CA THR A 77 -0.12 8.05 -14.15
C THR A 77 1.36 7.73 -14.38
N PRO A 78 2.09 7.24 -13.34
CA PRO A 78 3.41 6.68 -13.54
C PRO A 78 3.43 5.63 -14.66
N GLY A 79 4.51 5.60 -15.45
CA GLY A 79 4.66 4.68 -16.59
C GLY A 79 4.08 5.17 -17.91
N ILE A 80 3.12 6.10 -17.92
CA ILE A 80 2.50 6.64 -19.15
C ILE A 80 2.82 8.14 -19.27
N SER A 81 3.56 8.54 -20.30
CA SER A 81 3.97 9.94 -20.47
C SER A 81 2.84 10.81 -21.05
N ALA A 82 2.42 11.84 -20.32
CA ALA A 82 1.43 12.82 -20.77
C ALA A 82 1.88 13.54 -22.06
N VAL A 83 3.10 14.10 -22.07
CA VAL A 83 3.67 14.74 -23.27
C VAL A 83 3.96 13.74 -24.38
N GLY A 84 4.24 12.47 -24.04
CA GLY A 84 4.43 11.39 -25.02
C GLY A 84 3.18 11.18 -25.89
N GLY A 85 2.00 11.09 -25.26
CA GLY A 85 0.74 10.99 -25.99
C GLY A 85 0.46 12.20 -26.88
N LEU A 86 0.75 13.41 -26.39
CA LEU A 86 0.58 14.64 -27.19
C LEU A 86 1.52 14.70 -28.39
N ARG A 87 2.75 14.17 -28.27
CA ARG A 87 3.70 14.09 -29.41
C ARG A 87 3.17 13.18 -30.52
N LEU A 88 2.51 12.07 -30.18
CA LEU A 88 1.92 11.18 -31.17
C LEU A 88 0.71 11.81 -31.87
N ALA A 89 -0.05 12.65 -31.17
CA ALA A 89 -1.20 13.35 -31.73
C ALA A 89 -0.85 14.74 -32.30
N ALA A 90 0.44 15.06 -32.52
CA ALA A 90 0.91 16.42 -32.80
C ALA A 90 0.25 17.07 -34.03
N GLU A 91 -0.11 16.29 -35.06
CA GLU A 91 -0.75 16.79 -36.28
C GLU A 91 -2.14 17.41 -36.03
N HIS A 92 -2.83 16.97 -34.97
CA HIS A 92 -4.14 17.46 -34.56
C HIS A 92 -4.07 18.67 -33.60
N LEU A 93 -2.85 19.06 -33.20
CA LEU A 93 -2.62 20.07 -32.17
C LEU A 93 -2.08 21.38 -32.77
N LYS A 94 -2.60 22.51 -32.30
CA LYS A 94 -2.06 23.84 -32.65
C LYS A 94 -0.72 24.09 -31.96
N ARG A 95 -0.60 23.61 -30.72
CA ARG A 95 0.60 23.67 -29.86
C ARG A 95 0.42 22.73 -28.68
N PHE A 96 1.52 22.23 -28.13
CA PHE A 96 1.52 21.44 -26.91
C PHE A 96 2.86 21.54 -26.17
N GLY A 97 2.87 21.14 -24.90
CA GLY A 97 4.09 21.08 -24.09
C GLY A 97 3.81 20.50 -22.71
N GLY A 98 4.87 20.11 -21.99
CA GLY A 98 4.77 19.54 -20.64
C GLY A 98 5.79 18.45 -20.37
N HIS A 99 5.50 17.65 -19.35
CA HIS A 99 6.35 16.58 -18.84
C HIS A 99 5.56 15.25 -18.77
N ALA A 100 6.15 14.23 -18.14
CA ALA A 100 5.54 12.91 -18.04
C ALA A 100 4.22 12.91 -17.26
N ALA A 101 4.13 13.64 -16.14
CA ALA A 101 2.93 13.63 -15.28
C ALA A 101 1.84 14.64 -15.69
N ALA A 102 2.24 15.75 -16.32
CA ALA A 102 1.33 16.85 -16.66
C ALA A 102 1.75 17.54 -17.96
N ALA A 103 0.76 17.86 -18.79
CA ALA A 103 0.97 18.57 -20.04
C ALA A 103 -0.24 19.45 -20.39
N GLY A 104 -0.06 20.33 -21.36
CA GLY A 104 -1.11 21.18 -21.90
C GLY A 104 -1.02 21.32 -23.41
N PHE A 105 -2.15 21.56 -24.05
CA PHE A 105 -2.24 21.68 -25.51
C PHE A 105 -3.34 22.65 -25.95
N ALA A 106 -3.36 22.97 -27.24
CA ALA A 106 -4.47 23.64 -27.89
C ALA A 106 -4.87 22.85 -29.13
N ILE A 107 -6.17 22.74 -29.36
CA ILE A 107 -6.77 21.88 -30.38
C ILE A 107 -7.95 22.63 -31.04
N LYS A 108 -8.42 22.16 -32.20
CA LYS A 108 -9.72 22.58 -32.76
C LYS A 108 -10.76 21.50 -32.48
N ASP A 109 -12.01 21.89 -32.31
CA ASP A 109 -13.06 20.96 -31.91
C ASP A 109 -13.26 19.85 -32.94
N GLU A 110 -13.02 20.13 -34.22
CA GLU A 110 -13.13 19.15 -35.31
C GLU A 110 -12.05 18.04 -35.24
N GLU A 111 -10.93 18.31 -34.57
CA GLU A 111 -9.79 17.38 -34.45
C GLU A 111 -9.92 16.44 -33.23
N ILE A 112 -10.86 16.72 -32.32
CA ILE A 112 -11.04 15.97 -31.07
C ILE A 112 -11.30 14.47 -31.31
N PRO A 113 -12.13 14.04 -32.28
CA PRO A 113 -12.36 12.62 -32.53
C PRO A 113 -11.08 11.86 -32.92
N ALA A 114 -10.27 12.43 -33.82
CA ALA A 114 -9.02 11.81 -34.27
C ALA A 114 -7.98 11.79 -33.14
N PHE A 115 -7.85 12.92 -32.42
CA PHE A 115 -7.02 13.01 -31.22
C PHE A 115 -7.38 11.94 -30.18
N THR A 116 -8.67 11.73 -29.93
CA THR A 116 -9.16 10.76 -28.93
C THR A 116 -8.71 9.34 -29.27
N GLN A 117 -8.85 8.94 -30.53
CA GLN A 117 -8.43 7.61 -30.99
C GLN A 117 -6.93 7.38 -30.83
N ILE A 118 -6.10 8.39 -31.15
CA ILE A 118 -4.64 8.30 -31.00
C ILE A 118 -4.25 8.16 -29.53
N ILE A 119 -4.86 8.96 -28.65
CA ILE A 119 -4.55 8.92 -27.21
C ILE A 119 -4.97 7.59 -26.58
N GLN A 120 -6.15 7.06 -26.95
CA GLN A 120 -6.60 5.76 -26.45
C GLN A 120 -5.65 4.64 -26.90
N ARG A 121 -5.29 4.58 -28.18
CA ARG A 121 -4.31 3.61 -28.70
C ARG A 121 -2.94 3.74 -28.06
N TYR A 122 -2.50 4.97 -27.77
CA TYR A 122 -1.24 5.20 -27.06
C TYR A 122 -1.30 4.60 -25.66
N ALA A 123 -2.37 4.83 -24.90
CA ALA A 123 -2.51 4.31 -23.55
C ALA A 123 -2.65 2.77 -23.52
N GLU A 124 -3.28 2.16 -24.53
CA GLU A 124 -3.43 0.70 -24.66
C GLU A 124 -2.10 -0.06 -24.84
N GLN A 125 -1.02 0.63 -25.22
CA GLN A 125 0.31 0.04 -25.34
C GLN A 125 0.96 -0.24 -23.98
N TYR A 126 0.40 0.30 -22.91
CA TYR A 126 0.92 0.18 -21.56
C TYR A 126 0.05 -0.75 -20.72
N PRO A 127 0.64 -1.43 -19.71
CA PRO A 127 -0.15 -2.13 -18.70
C PRO A 127 -1.17 -1.19 -18.05
N VAL A 128 -2.33 -1.73 -17.67
CA VAL A 128 -3.33 -0.97 -16.89
C VAL A 128 -2.65 -0.44 -15.62
N PRO A 129 -2.63 0.90 -15.40
CA PRO A 129 -2.01 1.44 -14.21
C PRO A 129 -2.70 0.92 -12.95
N VAL A 130 -1.91 0.51 -11.97
CA VAL A 130 -2.41 0.06 -10.67
C VAL A 130 -1.93 1.06 -9.62
N PRO A 131 -2.81 1.58 -8.74
CA PRO A 131 -2.37 2.41 -7.63
C PRO A 131 -1.46 1.60 -6.70
N GLU A 132 -0.22 2.05 -6.57
CA GLU A 132 0.73 1.49 -5.62
C GLU A 132 0.72 2.31 -4.34
N ILE A 133 0.80 1.62 -3.20
CA ILE A 133 0.97 2.24 -1.89
C ILE A 133 2.20 1.61 -1.27
N LEU A 134 3.21 2.44 -1.07
CA LEU A 134 4.41 2.06 -0.34
C LEU A 134 4.11 2.10 1.16
N LEU A 135 4.53 1.05 1.85
CA LEU A 135 4.42 0.94 3.30
C LEU A 135 5.82 0.94 3.89
N ASP A 136 6.06 1.82 4.84
CA ASP A 136 7.36 2.01 5.49
C ASP A 136 7.68 0.90 6.50
N GLY A 137 6.65 0.17 6.94
CA GLY A 137 6.82 -0.96 7.82
C GLY A 137 5.51 -1.47 8.40
N TRP A 138 5.62 -2.44 9.30
CA TRP A 138 4.51 -2.95 10.09
C TRP A 138 4.37 -2.13 11.36
N LEU A 139 3.14 -1.76 11.74
CA LEU A 139 2.91 -1.11 13.02
C LEU A 139 2.74 -2.15 14.13
N GLU A 140 3.60 -2.07 15.13
CA GLU A 140 3.53 -2.85 16.37
C GLU A 140 3.02 -1.94 17.49
N GLY A 141 2.10 -2.44 18.34
CA GLY A 141 1.31 -1.62 19.26
C GLY A 141 2.04 -1.15 20.53
N GLN A 142 3.34 -0.92 20.48
CA GLN A 142 4.15 -0.45 21.62
C GLN A 142 4.91 0.82 21.20
N ASP A 143 5.10 1.74 22.15
CA ASP A 143 5.88 2.98 21.99
C ASP A 143 5.48 3.86 20.79
N LEU A 144 4.18 3.91 20.48
CA LEU A 144 3.65 4.68 19.34
C LEU A 144 3.88 6.18 19.47
N MET A 145 3.98 6.70 20.71
CA MET A 145 4.23 8.11 20.96
C MET A 145 5.67 8.46 20.57
N GLU A 146 6.63 7.64 20.99
CA GLU A 146 8.05 7.76 20.66
C GLU A 146 8.26 7.62 19.15
N LEU A 147 7.62 6.63 18.52
CA LEU A 147 7.63 6.48 17.06
C LEU A 147 7.08 7.74 16.39
N TYR A 148 5.91 8.24 16.81
CA TYR A 148 5.33 9.46 16.25
C TYR A 148 6.28 10.66 16.38
N GLN A 149 6.90 10.86 17.54
CA GLN A 149 7.87 11.93 17.75
C GLN A 149 9.10 11.79 16.85
N ALA A 150 9.61 10.56 16.66
CA ALA A 150 10.71 10.30 15.74
C ALA A 150 10.32 10.60 14.28
N LEU A 151 9.12 10.22 13.85
CA LEU A 151 8.62 10.53 12.51
C LEU A 151 8.51 12.04 12.26
N LYS A 152 8.20 12.83 13.29
CA LYS A 152 8.15 14.30 13.18
C LYS A 152 9.50 14.93 12.83
N LEU A 153 10.61 14.26 13.11
CA LEU A 153 11.93 14.72 12.69
C LEU A 153 12.14 14.64 11.17
N LEU A 154 11.32 13.88 10.45
CA LEU A 154 11.36 13.77 9.00
C LEU A 154 10.61 14.91 8.29
N GLU A 155 9.94 15.79 9.03
CA GLU A 155 9.26 16.94 8.43
C GLU A 155 10.26 17.93 7.80
N PRO A 156 9.87 18.63 6.72
CA PRO A 156 8.53 18.71 6.15
C PRO A 156 8.18 17.55 5.19
N PHE A 157 6.96 17.04 5.32
CA PHE A 157 6.41 16.07 4.37
C PHE A 157 5.89 16.73 3.10
N GLY A 158 5.95 16.02 1.98
CA GLY A 158 5.50 16.48 0.67
C GLY A 158 5.96 15.56 -0.46
N GLU A 159 5.98 16.09 -1.68
CA GLU A 159 6.51 15.37 -2.84
C GLU A 159 7.99 15.01 -2.60
N GLY A 160 8.34 13.73 -2.77
CA GLY A 160 9.68 13.21 -2.49
C GLY A 160 9.97 12.87 -1.02
N ASN A 161 9.06 13.21 -0.09
CA ASN A 161 9.12 12.83 1.31
C ASN A 161 7.68 12.65 1.85
N PRO A 162 6.95 11.61 1.39
CA PRO A 162 5.57 11.39 1.83
C PRO A 162 5.51 11.09 3.33
N GLU A 163 4.36 11.37 3.95
CA GLU A 163 4.10 10.92 5.31
C GLU A 163 4.16 9.39 5.39
N PRO A 164 4.90 8.81 6.36
CA PRO A 164 5.03 7.36 6.46
C PRO A 164 3.69 6.65 6.68
N LEU A 165 3.50 5.54 5.96
CA LEU A 165 2.35 4.66 6.06
C LEU A 165 2.78 3.29 6.58
N PHE A 166 2.09 2.82 7.61
CA PHE A 166 2.35 1.52 8.21
C PHE A 166 1.27 0.52 7.88
N HIS A 167 1.67 -0.73 7.77
CA HIS A 167 0.79 -1.88 7.64
C HIS A 167 0.26 -2.33 9.00
N LEU A 168 -1.05 -2.56 9.08
CA LEU A 168 -1.70 -3.26 10.17
C LEU A 168 -2.59 -4.37 9.61
N ARG A 169 -2.57 -5.53 10.26
CA ARG A 169 -3.56 -6.58 10.06
C ARG A 169 -4.41 -6.78 11.31
N GLY A 170 -5.71 -6.95 11.12
CA GLY A 170 -6.63 -7.25 12.21
C GLY A 170 -8.09 -7.21 11.79
N ARG A 171 -8.97 -7.66 12.68
CA ARG A 171 -10.42 -7.53 12.48
C ARG A 171 -10.86 -6.13 12.91
N PRO A 172 -11.60 -5.38 12.08
CA PRO A 172 -12.20 -4.12 12.49
C PRO A 172 -13.23 -4.34 13.61
N GLU A 173 -13.17 -3.51 14.64
CA GLU A 173 -14.06 -3.51 15.79
C GLU A 173 -14.69 -2.11 15.97
N ALA A 174 -15.80 -2.01 16.71
CA ALA A 174 -16.43 -0.73 17.04
C ALA A 174 -16.63 0.21 15.82
N VAL A 175 -17.04 -0.37 14.69
CA VAL A 175 -17.24 0.35 13.43
C VAL A 175 -18.39 1.34 13.57
N ARG A 176 -18.13 2.60 13.22
CA ARG A 176 -19.09 3.70 13.28
C ARG A 176 -18.87 4.70 12.16
N LEU A 177 -19.95 5.32 11.71
CA LEU A 177 -19.90 6.46 10.82
C LEU A 177 -19.84 7.78 11.61
N MET A 178 -19.19 8.79 11.03
CA MET A 178 -19.07 10.12 11.62
C MET A 178 -19.19 11.21 10.55
N GLY A 179 -19.48 12.45 10.98
CA GLY A 179 -19.68 13.59 10.08
C GLY A 179 -20.84 13.35 9.11
N GLU A 180 -22.01 13.01 9.63
CA GLU A 180 -23.23 12.72 8.83
C GLU A 180 -23.06 11.58 7.83
N GLY A 181 -22.25 10.55 8.16
CA GLY A 181 -22.04 9.40 7.28
C GLY A 181 -20.91 9.56 6.27
N LYS A 182 -20.17 10.67 6.30
CA LYS A 182 -19.10 10.97 5.32
C LYS A 182 -17.76 10.31 5.64
N HIS A 183 -17.54 9.90 6.89
CA HIS A 183 -16.28 9.32 7.33
C HIS A 183 -16.52 8.05 8.14
N LEU A 184 -15.56 7.14 8.07
CA LEU A 184 -15.56 5.85 8.74
C LEU A 184 -14.59 5.90 9.92
N SER A 185 -15.02 5.41 11.08
CA SER A 185 -14.16 5.17 12.22
C SER A 185 -14.33 3.75 12.74
N PHE A 186 -13.25 3.10 13.09
CA PHE A 186 -13.24 1.76 13.67
C PHE A 186 -12.05 1.62 14.62
N ARG A 187 -11.97 0.49 15.31
CA ARG A 187 -10.82 0.09 16.11
C ARG A 187 -10.15 -1.13 15.47
N ILE A 188 -8.83 -1.18 15.55
CA ILE A 188 -8.04 -2.32 15.08
C ILE A 188 -6.83 -2.46 16.00
N ASN A 189 -6.60 -3.65 16.54
CA ASN A 189 -5.52 -3.91 17.50
C ASN A 189 -5.47 -2.90 18.67
N GLY A 190 -6.64 -2.47 19.17
CA GLY A 190 -6.74 -1.48 20.25
C GLY A 190 -6.53 -0.01 19.85
N LEU A 191 -6.24 0.28 18.59
CA LEU A 191 -6.06 1.64 18.08
C LEU A 191 -7.30 2.13 17.36
N ARG A 192 -7.65 3.40 17.54
CA ARG A 192 -8.73 4.03 16.76
C ARG A 192 -8.18 4.42 15.38
N ALA A 193 -8.89 4.02 14.34
CA ALA A 193 -8.66 4.44 12.96
C ALA A 193 -9.79 5.32 12.45
N VAL A 194 -9.43 6.30 11.62
CA VAL A 194 -10.36 7.16 10.90
C VAL A 194 -9.98 7.19 9.42
N LYS A 195 -10.94 6.82 8.55
CA LYS A 195 -10.85 6.99 7.10
C LYS A 195 -11.79 8.09 6.65
N TRP A 196 -11.22 9.18 6.15
CA TRP A 196 -11.98 10.33 5.66
C TRP A 196 -12.59 10.03 4.29
N LYS A 197 -13.83 10.50 4.04
CA LYS A 197 -14.54 10.36 2.75
C LYS A 197 -14.80 8.90 2.41
N ASP A 198 -15.03 8.10 3.44
CA ASP A 198 -15.41 6.71 3.33
C ASP A 198 -16.66 6.50 4.19
N ASN A 199 -17.71 5.97 3.57
CA ASN A 199 -19.01 5.73 4.20
C ASN A 199 -19.15 4.28 4.70
N GLY A 200 -18.05 3.52 4.77
CA GLY A 200 -18.00 2.15 5.25
C GLY A 200 -18.50 1.10 4.27
N GLN A 201 -19.01 1.47 3.09
CA GLN A 201 -19.64 0.52 2.16
C GLN A 201 -18.69 -0.58 1.65
N HIS A 202 -17.39 -0.31 1.65
CA HIS A 202 -16.37 -1.24 1.15
C HIS A 202 -15.58 -1.93 2.27
N LEU A 203 -15.93 -1.72 3.54
CA LEU A 203 -15.23 -2.36 4.64
C LEU A 203 -15.52 -3.88 4.64
N PRO A 204 -14.51 -4.75 4.54
CA PRO A 204 -14.72 -6.20 4.58
C PRO A 204 -15.27 -6.69 5.93
N ASP A 205 -16.08 -7.76 5.91
CA ASP A 205 -16.64 -8.40 7.11
C ASP A 205 -15.59 -9.21 7.92
N GLY A 206 -14.42 -9.45 7.34
CA GLY A 206 -13.33 -10.27 7.89
C GLY A 206 -12.14 -9.45 8.40
N PRO A 207 -11.01 -10.13 8.70
CA PRO A 207 -9.73 -9.45 8.88
C PRO A 207 -9.36 -8.62 7.66
N ILE A 208 -8.78 -7.46 7.91
CA ILE A 208 -8.31 -6.53 6.88
C ILE A 208 -6.81 -6.34 6.97
N ASP A 209 -6.21 -6.01 5.84
CA ASP A 209 -4.95 -5.28 5.78
C ASP A 209 -5.26 -3.78 5.68
N LEU A 210 -4.57 -2.98 6.47
CA LEU A 210 -4.76 -1.54 6.61
C LEU A 210 -3.41 -0.83 6.41
N ALA A 211 -3.38 0.12 5.49
CA ALA A 211 -2.31 1.13 5.42
C ALA A 211 -2.75 2.36 6.21
N ALA A 212 -1.98 2.78 7.21
CA ALA A 212 -2.32 3.95 8.04
C ALA A 212 -1.09 4.75 8.48
N GLY A 213 -1.25 6.07 8.52
CA GLY A 213 -0.30 6.98 9.16
C GLY A 213 -0.67 7.23 10.63
N LEU A 214 0.32 7.63 11.44
CA LEU A 214 0.11 8.00 12.85
C LEU A 214 -0.33 9.45 12.98
N VAL A 215 -1.33 9.70 13.83
CA VAL A 215 -1.80 11.04 14.16
C VAL A 215 -1.91 11.18 15.66
N LEU A 216 -1.38 12.29 16.19
CA LEU A 216 -1.60 12.69 17.58
C LEU A 216 -2.99 13.32 17.71
N ASN A 217 -3.85 12.70 18.50
CA ASN A 217 -5.08 13.32 18.97
C ASN A 217 -4.78 14.00 20.32
N ASP A 218 -4.90 15.32 20.34
CA ASP A 218 -4.79 16.14 21.55
C ASP A 218 -6.17 16.72 21.86
N TRP A 219 -6.82 16.18 22.89
CA TRP A 219 -8.15 16.60 23.29
C TRP A 219 -8.26 16.64 24.81
N ASN A 220 -8.74 17.78 25.33
CA ASN A 220 -8.94 18.00 26.77
C ASN A 220 -7.67 17.75 27.62
N GLY A 221 -6.48 17.99 27.06
CA GLY A 221 -5.20 17.76 27.72
C GLY A 221 -4.74 16.29 27.75
N GLU A 222 -5.51 15.38 27.16
CA GLU A 222 -5.09 13.99 26.94
C GLU A 222 -4.56 13.82 25.51
N GLN A 223 -3.36 13.26 25.41
CA GLN A 223 -2.68 12.99 24.16
C GLN A 223 -2.65 11.49 23.89
N ASN A 224 -3.22 11.06 22.78
CA ASN A 224 -3.25 9.67 22.36
C ASN A 224 -2.94 9.54 20.87
N ILE A 225 -2.27 8.46 20.49
CA ILE A 225 -2.02 8.15 19.07
C ILE A 225 -3.24 7.46 18.47
N GLU A 226 -3.69 7.97 17.34
CA GLU A 226 -4.71 7.40 16.47
C GLU A 226 -4.14 7.13 15.08
N LEU A 227 -4.89 6.38 14.27
CA LEU A 227 -4.54 6.02 12.91
C LEU A 227 -5.36 6.84 11.91
N ARG A 228 -4.67 7.47 10.96
CA ARG A 228 -5.29 8.00 9.75
C ARG A 228 -5.23 6.92 8.67
N ALA A 229 -6.35 6.24 8.46
CA ALA A 229 -6.46 5.16 7.49
C ALA A 229 -6.37 5.70 6.06
N ALA A 230 -5.38 5.23 5.29
CA ALA A 230 -5.19 5.56 3.89
C ALA A 230 -5.99 4.61 2.99
N VAL A 231 -5.76 3.31 3.11
CA VAL A 231 -6.51 2.25 2.39
C VAL A 231 -6.68 1.04 3.28
N TYR A 232 -7.73 0.26 3.05
CA TYR A 232 -7.85 -1.08 3.58
C TYR A 232 -8.32 -2.05 2.49
N GLY A 233 -8.04 -3.32 2.67
CA GLY A 233 -8.53 -4.41 1.83
C GLY A 233 -8.72 -5.69 2.64
N PRO A 234 -9.40 -6.70 2.09
CA PRO A 234 -9.48 -8.00 2.74
C PRO A 234 -8.06 -8.55 2.94
N ALA A 235 -7.75 -9.00 4.16
CA ALA A 235 -6.51 -9.72 4.36
C ALA A 235 -6.58 -11.02 3.53
N PRO A 236 -5.50 -11.38 2.80
CA PRO A 236 -5.41 -12.68 2.14
C PRO A 236 -5.74 -13.79 3.12
N SER A 237 -6.49 -14.80 2.67
CA SER A 237 -6.54 -16.07 3.38
C SER A 237 -5.13 -16.65 3.43
N ASP A 238 -4.76 -17.31 4.54
CA ASP A 238 -3.41 -17.82 4.81
C ASP A 238 -2.89 -18.88 3.79
N SER A 239 -3.56 -19.05 2.65
CA SER A 239 -3.25 -20.00 1.58
C SER A 239 -2.53 -19.38 0.36
N GLY A 240 -1.81 -18.26 0.51
CA GLY A 240 -0.98 -17.70 -0.56
C GLY A 240 0.17 -18.62 -0.98
N ASP A 241 0.60 -18.52 -2.24
CA ASP A 241 1.82 -19.12 -2.80
C ASP A 241 3.06 -18.64 -2.02
N SER A 242 3.34 -19.29 -0.89
CA SER A 242 4.59 -19.12 -0.14
C SER A 242 5.40 -20.39 -0.24
N TRP A 243 6.71 -20.23 -0.32
CA TRP A 243 7.65 -21.34 -0.33
C TRP A 243 7.71 -22.06 1.02
N LEU A 244 7.18 -21.45 2.09
CA LEU A 244 7.02 -22.07 3.40
C LEU A 244 5.58 -22.02 3.87
N ARG A 245 5.26 -22.83 4.88
CA ARG A 245 3.95 -22.84 5.55
C ARG A 245 4.15 -22.95 7.06
N PRO A 246 3.77 -21.94 7.87
CA PRO A 246 3.77 -22.07 9.32
C PRO A 246 2.69 -23.05 9.76
N GLY A 247 2.96 -23.83 10.80
CA GLY A 247 2.00 -24.75 11.39
C GLY A 247 2.14 -24.83 12.91
N PRO A 248 1.07 -25.15 13.66
CA PRO A 248 1.14 -25.30 15.11
C PRO A 248 2.19 -26.35 15.50
N PHE A 249 3.04 -26.03 16.48
CA PHE A 249 4.20 -26.84 16.83
C PHE A 249 3.84 -28.31 17.12
N ARG A 250 2.86 -28.55 18.00
CA ARG A 250 2.48 -29.90 18.45
C ARG A 250 1.86 -30.74 17.34
N GLU A 251 1.06 -30.14 16.47
CA GLU A 251 0.39 -30.84 15.36
C GLU A 251 1.40 -31.22 14.29
N THR A 252 2.25 -30.26 13.91
CA THR A 252 3.32 -30.46 12.94
C THR A 252 4.34 -31.50 13.42
N LEU A 253 4.65 -31.50 14.72
CA LEU A 253 5.53 -32.51 15.34
C LEU A 253 4.96 -33.92 15.22
N ARG A 254 3.67 -34.10 15.56
CA ARG A 254 2.99 -35.40 15.44
C ARG A 254 2.97 -35.89 14.00
N GLU A 255 2.68 -34.99 13.06
CA GLU A 255 2.67 -35.27 11.63
C GLU A 255 4.05 -35.74 11.14
N ALA A 256 5.12 -35.00 11.47
CA ALA A 256 6.48 -35.33 11.05
C ALA A 256 6.95 -36.69 11.59
N VAL A 257 6.64 -37.00 12.86
CA VAL A 257 6.98 -38.28 13.48
C VAL A 257 6.18 -39.44 12.87
N ALA A 258 4.87 -39.27 12.67
CA ALA A 258 4.02 -40.29 12.08
C ALA A 258 4.45 -40.65 10.64
N ASN A 259 4.90 -39.65 9.88
CA ASN A 259 5.35 -39.82 8.50
C ASN A 259 6.83 -40.21 8.37
N GLN A 260 7.57 -40.30 9.48
CA GLN A 260 9.04 -40.50 9.48
C GLN A 260 9.75 -39.52 8.53
N ALA A 261 9.28 -38.27 8.54
CA ALA A 261 9.70 -37.26 7.58
C ALA A 261 11.16 -36.82 7.79
N ARG A 262 11.71 -36.14 6.79
CA ARG A 262 13.01 -35.47 6.92
C ARG A 262 12.84 -34.12 7.62
N VAL A 263 13.50 -33.96 8.76
CA VAL A 263 13.36 -32.77 9.60
C VAL A 263 14.68 -32.03 9.75
N TYR A 264 14.59 -30.71 9.86
CA TYR A 264 15.69 -29.87 10.32
C TYR A 264 15.36 -29.31 11.71
N VAL A 265 16.31 -29.45 12.63
CA VAL A 265 16.28 -28.90 13.98
C VAL A 265 17.70 -28.53 14.38
N ALA A 266 17.86 -27.50 15.20
CA ALA A 266 19.15 -27.17 15.79
C ALA A 266 19.68 -28.31 16.67
N SER A 267 21.00 -28.29 16.94
CA SER A 267 21.72 -29.40 17.58
C SER A 267 21.17 -29.81 18.94
N ASP A 268 20.54 -28.89 19.67
CA ASP A 268 19.94 -29.15 20.98
C ASP A 268 18.67 -30.03 20.92
N GLY A 269 17.98 -30.08 19.77
CA GLY A 269 16.78 -30.91 19.56
C GLY A 269 17.01 -32.19 18.77
N ALA A 270 18.16 -32.34 18.10
CA ALA A 270 18.39 -33.40 17.12
C ALA A 270 18.29 -34.82 17.71
N GLU A 271 18.84 -35.05 18.91
CA GLU A 271 18.86 -36.36 19.56
C GLU A 271 17.43 -36.88 19.84
N TRP A 272 16.52 -35.99 20.23
CA TRP A 272 15.13 -36.37 20.49
C TRP A 272 14.45 -36.90 19.21
N PHE A 273 14.63 -36.22 18.07
CA PHE A 273 14.04 -36.65 16.79
C PHE A 273 14.61 -37.98 16.31
N MET A 274 15.93 -38.17 16.42
CA MET A 274 16.59 -39.43 16.07
C MET A 274 16.05 -40.60 16.92
N ASN A 275 15.83 -40.38 18.21
CA ASN A 275 15.24 -41.38 19.11
C ASN A 275 13.78 -41.72 18.78
N GLN A 276 13.06 -40.86 18.05
CA GLN A 276 11.72 -41.14 17.51
C GLN A 276 11.76 -41.79 16.11
N GLY A 277 12.95 -42.17 15.61
CA GLY A 277 13.14 -42.76 14.28
C GLY A 277 13.14 -41.75 13.13
N VAL A 278 13.02 -40.46 13.43
CA VAL A 278 12.91 -39.38 12.42
C VAL A 278 14.29 -38.99 11.91
N GLN A 279 14.42 -38.81 10.60
CA GLN A 279 15.69 -38.43 9.98
C GLN A 279 15.96 -36.93 10.16
N VAL A 280 17.01 -36.60 10.91
CA VAL A 280 17.52 -35.23 11.02
C VAL A 280 18.48 -34.97 9.87
N VAL A 281 18.14 -34.03 8.99
CA VAL A 281 18.90 -33.70 7.77
C VAL A 281 19.24 -32.21 7.73
N ARG A 282 20.00 -31.81 6.71
CA ARG A 282 20.30 -30.40 6.45
C ARG A 282 19.04 -29.63 6.02
N PRO A 283 18.96 -28.31 6.26
CA PRO A 283 17.79 -27.50 5.91
C PRO A 283 17.29 -27.66 4.46
N GLU A 284 18.22 -27.78 3.50
CA GLU A 284 17.96 -27.92 2.06
C GLU A 284 17.29 -29.25 1.69
N GLU A 285 17.41 -30.27 2.54
CA GLU A 285 16.84 -31.60 2.34
C GLU A 285 15.58 -31.84 3.19
N ALA A 286 15.32 -30.96 4.16
CA ALA A 286 14.23 -31.11 5.09
C ALA A 286 12.87 -30.74 4.48
N GLU A 287 11.84 -31.43 4.94
CA GLU A 287 10.42 -31.15 4.64
C GLU A 287 9.78 -30.33 5.77
N TYR A 288 10.30 -30.51 7.00
CA TYR A 288 9.85 -29.80 8.20
C TYR A 288 11.02 -29.11 8.88
N TRP A 289 10.83 -27.86 9.27
CA TRP A 289 11.78 -27.09 10.06
C TRP A 289 11.22 -26.83 11.45
N PHE A 290 11.89 -27.39 12.47
CA PHE A 290 11.63 -27.12 13.89
C PHE A 290 12.61 -26.09 14.47
N SER A 291 13.51 -25.59 13.65
CA SER A 291 14.41 -24.47 13.92
C SER A 291 14.60 -23.70 12.62
N LEU A 292 14.83 -22.39 12.72
CA LEU A 292 15.16 -21.59 11.54
C LEU A 292 16.65 -21.76 11.20
N PRO A 293 17.00 -22.00 9.92
CA PRO A 293 18.39 -22.04 9.52
C PRO A 293 19.01 -20.64 9.68
N SER A 294 20.32 -20.58 9.90
CA SER A 294 21.06 -19.32 10.11
C SER A 294 21.36 -18.56 8.81
N SER A 295 21.07 -19.14 7.65
CA SER A 295 21.29 -18.55 6.33
C SER A 295 20.14 -18.92 5.39
N PRO A 296 19.97 -18.18 4.26
CA PRO A 296 18.93 -18.47 3.29
C PRO A 296 19.07 -19.88 2.69
N VAL A 297 17.94 -20.58 2.56
CA VAL A 297 17.89 -21.94 2.00
C VAL A 297 16.89 -21.96 0.85
N GLN A 298 17.32 -22.44 -0.31
CA GLN A 298 16.45 -22.60 -1.47
C GLN A 298 15.65 -23.90 -1.38
N ARG A 299 14.48 -23.85 -0.73
CA ARG A 299 13.57 -24.99 -0.62
C ARG A 299 12.12 -24.52 -0.74
N GLN A 300 11.32 -25.26 -1.50
CA GLN A 300 9.89 -24.98 -1.70
C GLN A 300 9.04 -25.97 -0.89
N GLY A 301 7.90 -25.50 -0.39
CA GLY A 301 6.92 -26.30 0.33
C GLY A 301 7.32 -26.72 1.75
N VAL A 302 8.21 -25.99 2.42
CA VAL A 302 8.68 -26.34 3.77
C VAL A 302 7.59 -26.06 4.81
N LYS A 303 7.31 -27.00 5.71
CA LYS A 303 6.49 -26.74 6.90
C LYS A 303 7.36 -26.26 8.05
N VAL A 304 7.08 -25.08 8.58
CA VAL A 304 7.83 -24.47 9.69
C VAL A 304 7.00 -24.58 10.96
N ALA A 305 7.61 -25.08 12.04
CA ALA A 305 6.99 -25.25 13.35
C ALA A 305 7.97 -24.85 14.46
N LEU A 306 7.82 -23.64 14.99
CA LEU A 306 8.69 -23.09 16.03
C LEU A 306 8.09 -23.27 17.41
N SER A 307 8.94 -23.61 18.39
CA SER A 307 8.57 -23.65 19.80
C SER A 307 8.52 -22.22 20.38
N GLU A 308 7.79 -22.01 21.49
CA GLU A 308 7.78 -20.72 22.17
C GLU A 308 9.19 -20.29 22.63
N LYS A 309 10.06 -21.24 22.99
CA LYS A 309 11.47 -20.95 23.31
C LYS A 309 12.21 -20.38 22.09
N ALA A 310 11.98 -20.95 20.90
CA ALA A 310 12.60 -20.47 19.67
C ALA A 310 12.08 -19.08 19.28
N LEU A 311 10.76 -18.86 19.39
CA LEU A 311 10.15 -17.56 19.13
C LEU A 311 10.69 -16.49 20.09
N ALA A 312 10.72 -16.77 21.40
CA ALA A 312 11.26 -15.84 22.39
C ALA A 312 12.74 -15.50 22.13
N GLY A 313 13.54 -16.46 21.64
CA GLY A 313 14.92 -16.23 21.25
C GLY A 313 15.09 -15.26 20.08
N LEU A 314 14.16 -15.26 19.12
CA LEU A 314 14.12 -14.28 18.03
C LEU A 314 13.75 -12.89 18.56
N GLU A 315 12.72 -12.82 19.41
CA GLU A 315 12.16 -11.57 19.92
C GLU A 315 13.11 -10.81 20.86
N SER A 316 14.00 -11.55 21.54
CA SER A 316 14.93 -11.04 22.55
C SER A 316 16.40 -10.99 22.07
N HIS A 317 16.62 -10.99 20.75
CA HIS A 317 17.96 -10.95 20.20
C HIS A 317 18.75 -9.72 20.73
N PRO A 318 20.05 -9.84 21.10
CA PRO A 318 20.81 -8.72 21.68
C PRO A 318 20.96 -7.50 20.76
N ASP A 319 21.08 -7.74 19.46
CA ASP A 319 21.06 -6.71 18.42
C ASP A 319 19.63 -6.16 18.21
N PRO A 320 19.40 -4.84 18.35
CA PRO A 320 18.06 -4.25 18.24
C PRO A 320 17.37 -4.44 16.88
N LEU A 321 18.12 -4.38 15.78
CA LEU A 321 17.57 -4.58 14.43
C LEU A 321 17.12 -6.03 14.27
N LYS A 322 17.96 -6.98 14.68
CA LYS A 322 17.61 -8.40 14.65
C LYS A 322 16.47 -8.75 15.60
N ALA A 323 16.37 -8.08 16.76
CA ALA A 323 15.26 -8.25 17.67
C ALA A 323 13.95 -7.76 17.05
N ALA A 324 13.98 -6.61 16.36
CA ALA A 324 12.82 -6.09 15.63
C ALA A 324 12.38 -7.04 14.50
N LEU A 325 13.31 -7.47 13.65
CA LEU A 325 13.03 -8.45 12.59
C LEU A 325 12.56 -9.81 13.16
N GLY A 326 13.14 -10.23 14.29
CA GLY A 326 12.75 -11.43 15.02
C GLY A 326 11.32 -11.37 15.57
N ARG A 327 10.91 -10.22 16.13
CA ARG A 327 9.51 -9.95 16.50
C ARG A 327 8.57 -10.03 15.30
N THR A 328 8.98 -9.48 14.15
CA THR A 328 8.21 -9.57 12.91
C THR A 328 8.04 -11.03 12.45
N ILE A 329 9.11 -11.84 12.45
CA ILE A 329 9.04 -13.28 12.15
C ILE A 329 8.11 -14.01 13.11
N ALA A 330 8.26 -13.78 14.41
CA ALA A 330 7.47 -14.47 15.42
C ALA A 330 5.97 -14.16 15.26
N ARG A 331 5.64 -12.90 14.93
CA ARG A 331 4.27 -12.47 14.65
C ARG A 331 3.74 -13.06 13.36
N ALA A 332 4.54 -13.07 12.29
CA ALA A 332 4.19 -13.70 11.03
C ALA A 332 3.87 -15.19 11.21
N TYR A 333 4.71 -15.91 11.94
CA TYR A 333 4.47 -17.30 12.33
C TYR A 333 3.19 -17.48 13.14
N ARG A 334 2.99 -16.71 14.21
CA ARG A 334 1.79 -16.82 15.08
C ARG A 334 0.50 -16.47 14.36
N SER A 335 0.55 -15.57 13.38
CA SER A 335 -0.62 -15.21 12.55
C SER A 335 -0.98 -16.24 11.49
N GLY A 336 -0.11 -17.23 11.21
CA GLY A 336 -0.31 -18.19 10.13
C GLY A 336 -0.01 -17.63 8.73
N ASN A 337 0.39 -16.36 8.61
CA ASN A 337 0.61 -15.72 7.31
C ASN A 337 1.92 -16.20 6.66
N ALA A 338 1.79 -17.18 5.78
CA ALA A 338 2.91 -17.83 5.11
C ALA A 338 3.73 -16.88 4.23
N ALA A 339 3.10 -15.95 3.51
CA ALA A 339 3.78 -15.01 2.62
C ALA A 339 4.54 -13.94 3.41
N TRP A 340 3.96 -13.46 4.51
CA TRP A 340 4.64 -12.50 5.39
C TRP A 340 5.82 -13.16 6.12
N LEU A 341 5.66 -14.41 6.54
CA LEU A 341 6.73 -15.15 7.18
C LEU A 341 7.89 -15.40 6.21
N SER A 342 7.64 -15.82 4.96
CA SER A 342 8.70 -16.01 3.96
C SER A 342 9.46 -14.73 3.67
N GLU A 343 8.76 -13.63 3.41
CA GLU A 343 9.38 -12.33 3.10
C GLU A 343 10.27 -11.83 4.25
N ASN A 344 9.82 -11.97 5.51
CA ASN A 344 10.59 -11.47 6.65
C ASN A 344 11.73 -12.39 7.06
N LEU A 345 11.62 -13.68 6.75
CA LEU A 345 12.71 -14.61 6.94
C LEU A 345 13.90 -14.26 6.03
N GLU A 346 13.64 -13.85 4.79
CA GLU A 346 14.67 -13.37 3.86
C GLU A 346 15.38 -12.12 4.38
N ARG A 347 14.63 -11.13 4.87
CA ARG A 347 15.18 -9.91 5.48
C ARG A 347 16.00 -10.21 6.75
N TYR A 348 15.50 -11.12 7.58
CA TYR A 348 16.20 -11.54 8.79
C TYR A 348 17.53 -12.23 8.47
N TRP A 349 17.57 -13.10 7.46
CA TRP A 349 18.81 -13.72 7.02
C TRP A 349 19.80 -12.70 6.45
N GLN A 350 19.34 -11.70 5.70
CA GLN A 350 20.20 -10.59 5.25
C GLN A 350 20.85 -9.88 6.45
N ALA A 351 20.05 -9.50 7.45
CA ALA A 351 20.57 -8.88 8.68
C ALA A 351 21.50 -9.80 9.49
N LEU A 352 21.28 -11.13 9.46
CA LEU A 352 22.19 -12.11 10.06
C LEU A 352 23.53 -12.20 9.33
N THR A 353 23.51 -12.16 7.98
CA THR A 353 24.71 -12.30 7.15
C THR A 353 25.58 -11.04 7.16
N GLU A 354 24.98 -9.84 7.19
CA GLU A 354 25.71 -8.57 7.34
C GLU A 354 26.49 -8.48 8.67
N ALA A 355 26.09 -9.25 9.70
CA ALA A 355 26.79 -9.30 10.97
C ALA A 355 27.96 -10.31 11.02
N VAL A 356 28.15 -11.15 10.00
CA VAL A 356 29.14 -12.25 10.00
C VAL A 356 30.26 -12.03 8.97
N GLY A 357 30.27 -10.94 8.19
CA GLY A 357 31.36 -10.69 7.25
C GLY A 357 31.55 -9.23 6.81
N ILE A 358 32.71 -8.69 7.20
CA ILE A 358 33.53 -7.62 6.58
C ILE A 358 32.96 -6.20 6.59
#